data_AF-A0A8T6Q1F4-F1
#
_entry.id   AF-A0A8T6Q1F4-F1
#
_cell.length_a   1.000
_cell.length_b   1.000
_cell.length_c   1.000
_cell.angle_alpha   90.00
_cell.angle_beta   90.00
_cell.angle_gamma   90.00
#
_symmetry.space_group_name_H-M   'P 1'
#
loop_
_entity.id
_entity.type
_entity.pdbx_description
1 polymer ?
#
loop_
_entity_poly.entity_id
_entity_poly.type
_entity_poly.pdbx_seq_one_letter_code
_entity_poly.pdbx_strand_id
1 'polypeptide(L)'
;PRHIDDMLKGIVDRGAPTIATDVLRWTRRIFDYGIKRHALEINPCSAYEVADAGGKEVARDRWLTRDELIQLFKAMRTAKGFSRQNEITFKLLLALCVRKMELCAARWEEFDFDKAVWRLPEERSKNGDAIDIPLAPPAVEWLRELKT
;
A
#
# COMPACT_ATOMS: atom_id res chain seq x y z
N PRO A 1 -24.48 16.28 12.19
CA PRO A 1 -25.47 15.29 12.69
C PRO A 1 -24.84 14.37 13.73
N ARG A 2 -25.49 14.17 14.88
CA ARG A 2 -24.89 13.51 16.05
C ARG A 2 -24.24 12.14 15.75
N HIS A 3 -24.89 11.30 14.94
CA HIS A 3 -24.34 9.98 14.59
C HIS A 3 -23.00 10.03 13.84
N ILE A 4 -22.78 11.04 13.00
CA ILE A 4 -21.50 11.20 12.28
C ILE A 4 -20.41 11.62 13.25
N ASP A 5 -20.72 12.56 14.14
CA ASP A 5 -19.79 13.03 15.17
C ASP A 5 -19.38 11.90 16.13
N ASP A 6 -20.35 11.16 16.66
CA ASP A 6 -20.12 10.01 17.55
C ASP A 6 -19.25 8.93 16.86
N MET A 7 -19.50 8.66 15.57
CA MET A 7 -18.71 7.72 14.77
C MET A 7 -17.26 8.18 14.59
N LEU A 8 -17.04 9.45 14.21
CA LEU A 8 -15.70 9.98 13.97
C LEU A 8 -14.89 10.06 15.27
N LYS A 9 -15.49 10.60 16.33
CA LYS A 9 -14.87 10.66 17.67
C LYS A 9 -14.47 9.27 18.16
N GLY A 10 -15.36 8.29 18.04
CA GLY A 10 -15.06 6.92 18.42
C GLY A 10 -13.88 6.29 17.66
N ILE A 11 -13.58 6.72 16.43
CA ILE A 11 -12.39 6.26 15.69
C ILE A 11 -11.14 7.00 16.17
N VAL A 12 -11.24 8.32 16.37
CA VAL A 12 -10.15 9.17 16.83
C VAL A 12 -9.68 8.75 18.22
N ASP A 13 -10.61 8.52 19.15
CA ASP A 13 -10.32 8.12 20.54
C ASP A 13 -9.62 6.76 20.63
N ARG A 14 -9.78 5.90 19.62
CA ARG A 14 -9.05 4.63 19.48
C ARG A 14 -7.63 4.79 18.92
N GLY A 15 -7.20 6.02 18.63
CA GLY A 15 -5.86 6.32 18.10
C GLY A 15 -5.71 6.07 16.60
N ALA A 16 -6.81 6.14 15.81
CA ALA A 16 -6.79 5.87 14.37
C ALA A 16 -7.20 7.10 13.52
N PRO A 17 -6.49 8.24 13.60
CA PRO A 17 -6.90 9.49 12.95
C PRO A 17 -7.00 9.38 11.42
N THR A 18 -6.02 8.77 10.74
CA THR A 18 -6.09 8.58 9.28
C THR A 18 -7.34 7.81 8.86
N ILE A 19 -7.71 6.78 9.63
CA ILE A 19 -8.92 6.00 9.37
C ILE A 19 -10.17 6.86 9.57
N ALA A 20 -10.21 7.73 10.58
CA ALA A 20 -11.33 8.64 10.79
C ALA A 20 -11.52 9.58 9.58
N THR A 21 -10.43 10.13 9.05
CA THR A 21 -10.45 10.97 7.84
C THR A 21 -10.96 10.20 6.62
N ASP A 22 -10.51 8.97 6.41
CA ASP A 22 -10.98 8.14 5.31
C ASP A 22 -12.47 7.77 5.46
N VAL A 23 -12.92 7.44 6.67
CA VAL A 23 -14.33 7.18 6.95
C VAL A 23 -15.17 8.42 6.61
N LEU A 24 -14.77 9.62 7.04
CA LEU A 24 -15.48 10.85 6.67
C LEU A 24 -15.55 11.02 5.14
N ARG A 25 -14.45 10.81 4.41
CA ARG A 25 -14.42 10.89 2.95
C ARG A 25 -15.40 9.91 2.29
N TRP A 26 -15.42 8.66 2.75
CA TRP A 26 -16.32 7.65 2.21
C TRP A 26 -17.78 7.91 2.55
N THR A 27 -18.08 8.26 3.80
CA THR A 27 -19.44 8.59 4.23
C THR A 27 -19.97 9.78 3.43
N ARG A 28 -19.18 10.84 3.26
CA ARG A 28 -19.55 11.99 2.42
C ARG A 28 -19.88 11.56 0.99
N ARG A 29 -19.03 10.75 0.36
CA ARG A 29 -19.25 10.24 -1.01
C ARG A 29 -20.52 9.39 -1.16
N ILE A 30 -20.84 8.55 -0.17
CA ILE A 30 -22.06 7.73 -0.18
C ILE A 30 -23.31 8.63 -0.16
N PHE A 31 -23.32 9.65 0.68
CA PHE A 31 -24.45 10.60 0.74
C PHE A 31 -24.53 11.49 -0.51
N ASP A 32 -23.39 11.94 -1.04
CA ASP A 32 -23.35 12.67 -2.32
C ASP A 32 -23.92 11.82 -3.47
N TYR A 33 -23.62 10.52 -3.47
CA TYR A 33 -24.21 9.59 -4.44
C TYR A 33 -25.73 9.49 -4.27
N GLY A 34 -26.24 9.43 -3.03
CA GLY A 34 -27.68 9.45 -2.74
C GLY A 34 -28.38 10.70 -3.28
N ILE A 35 -27.75 11.88 -3.13
CA ILE A 35 -28.26 13.14 -3.68
C ILE A 35 -28.30 13.11 -5.21
N LYS A 36 -27.23 12.63 -5.86
CA LYS A 36 -27.19 12.47 -7.33
C LYS A 36 -28.26 11.51 -7.87
N ARG A 37 -28.79 10.62 -7.03
CA ARG A 37 -29.89 9.72 -7.35
C ARG A 37 -31.25 10.24 -6.89
N HIS A 38 -31.33 11.46 -6.38
CA HIS A 38 -32.54 12.06 -5.81
C HIS A 38 -33.15 11.27 -4.65
N ALA A 39 -32.36 10.41 -3.99
CA ALA A 39 -32.81 9.65 -2.82
C ALA A 39 -32.74 10.49 -1.53
N LEU A 40 -31.93 11.54 -1.53
CA LEU A 40 -31.73 12.47 -0.43
C LEU A 40 -31.60 13.88 -0.99
N GLU A 41 -31.98 14.87 -0.19
CA GLU A 41 -31.85 16.29 -0.55
C GLU A 41 -30.56 16.91 0.00
N ILE A 42 -30.04 16.38 1.12
CA ILE A 42 -28.96 17.00 1.88
C ILE A 42 -27.91 15.97 2.27
N ASN A 43 -26.63 16.36 2.21
CA ASN A 43 -25.53 15.54 2.70
C ASN A 43 -25.30 15.84 4.20
N PRO A 44 -25.53 14.89 5.11
CA PRO A 44 -25.33 15.09 6.54
C PRO A 44 -23.85 15.29 6.92
N CYS A 45 -22.89 14.97 6.04
CA CYS A 45 -21.46 15.19 6.21
C CYS A 45 -20.95 16.52 5.65
N SER A 46 -21.81 17.36 5.08
CA SER A 46 -21.42 18.58 4.36
C SER A 46 -20.67 19.59 5.23
N ALA A 47 -21.01 19.68 6.52
CA ALA A 47 -20.39 20.62 7.47
C ALA A 47 -19.10 20.10 8.12
N TYR A 48 -18.71 18.84 7.89
CA TYR A 48 -17.54 18.23 8.53
C TYR A 48 -16.31 18.35 7.64
N GLU A 49 -15.26 18.95 8.15
CA GLU A 49 -13.96 19.03 7.51
C GLU A 49 -13.02 17.94 8.03
N VAL A 50 -11.88 17.78 7.36
CA VAL A 50 -10.85 16.81 7.78
C VAL A 50 -10.38 17.07 9.23
N ALA A 51 -10.40 18.33 9.67
CA ALA A 51 -10.08 18.74 11.03
C ALA A 51 -11.09 18.22 12.08
N ASP A 52 -12.34 17.98 11.70
CA ASP A 52 -13.39 17.41 12.57
C ASP A 52 -13.29 15.87 12.68
N ALA A 53 -12.34 15.27 11.95
CA ALA A 53 -12.03 13.85 11.99
C ALA A 53 -10.59 13.63 12.50
N GLY A 54 -9.71 13.08 11.66
CA GLY A 54 -8.32 12.78 12.03
C GLY A 54 -7.33 13.92 11.87
N GLY A 55 -7.75 15.06 11.32
CA GLY A 55 -6.84 16.14 10.97
C GLY A 55 -5.96 15.83 9.77
N LYS A 56 -4.97 16.71 9.55
CA LYS A 56 -4.06 16.63 8.40
C LYS A 56 -3.17 15.39 8.51
N GLU A 57 -3.21 14.56 7.47
CA GLU A 57 -2.29 13.42 7.34
C GLU A 57 -0.85 13.92 7.14
N VAL A 58 0.07 13.42 7.95
CA VAL A 58 1.50 13.74 7.86
C VAL A 58 2.24 12.51 7.34
N ALA A 59 3.06 12.73 6.30
CA ALA A 59 3.92 11.67 5.79
C ALA A 59 4.91 11.23 6.88
N ARG A 60 5.26 9.95 6.89
CA ARG A 60 6.26 9.42 7.83
C ARG A 60 7.65 9.62 7.24
N ASP A 61 8.56 10.14 8.06
CA ASP A 61 9.97 10.36 7.68
C ASP A 61 10.92 9.28 8.23
N ARG A 62 10.40 8.09 8.54
CA ARG A 62 11.19 6.97 9.08
C ARG A 62 11.45 5.91 8.02
N TRP A 63 12.71 5.52 7.87
CA TRP A 63 13.14 4.35 7.10
C TRP A 63 13.91 3.37 7.98
N LEU A 64 14.22 2.18 7.46
CA LEU A 64 15.07 1.20 8.13
C LEU A 64 16.53 1.58 7.95
N THR A 65 17.26 1.64 9.05
CA THR A 65 18.72 1.75 9.05
C THR A 65 19.36 0.44 8.57
N ARG A 66 20.65 0.49 8.22
CA ARG A 66 21.41 -0.70 7.81
C ARG A 66 21.41 -1.78 8.89
N ASP A 67 21.54 -1.40 10.15
CA ASP A 67 21.55 -2.35 11.27
C ASP A 67 20.17 -2.99 11.48
N GLU A 68 19.10 -2.21 11.36
CA GLU A 68 17.73 -2.74 11.39
C GLU A 68 17.45 -3.68 10.21
N LEU A 69 17.97 -3.40 9.01
CA LEU A 69 17.86 -4.31 7.87
C LEU A 69 18.58 -5.64 8.13
N ILE A 70 19.77 -5.60 8.74
CA ILE A 70 20.50 -6.81 9.13
C ILE A 70 19.69 -7.60 10.16
N GLN A 71 19.12 -6.94 11.16
CA GLN A 71 18.26 -7.56 12.17
C GLN A 71 17.01 -8.16 11.54
N LEU A 72 16.34 -7.44 10.63
CA LEU A 72 15.18 -7.91 9.89
C LEU A 72 15.50 -9.19 9.10
N PHE A 73 16.60 -9.20 8.35
CA PHE A 73 17.01 -10.39 7.59
C PHE A 73 17.35 -11.58 8.50
N LYS A 74 17.97 -11.34 9.67
CA LYS A 74 18.22 -12.40 10.66
C LYS A 74 16.90 -12.94 11.22
N ALA A 75 16.00 -12.05 11.63
CA ALA A 75 14.70 -12.42 12.18
C ALA A 75 13.88 -13.25 11.18
N MET A 76 13.83 -12.85 9.91
CA MET A 76 13.11 -13.59 8.86
C MET A 76 13.61 -15.03 8.69
N ARG A 77 14.92 -15.29 8.82
CA ARG A 77 15.48 -16.65 8.72
C ARG A 77 15.16 -17.53 9.92
N THR A 78 14.94 -16.95 11.09
CA THR A 78 14.66 -17.68 12.34
C THR A 78 13.18 -17.74 12.71
N ALA A 79 12.35 -16.92 12.05
CA ALA A 79 10.94 -16.82 12.36
C ALA A 79 10.18 -18.08 11.92
N LYS A 80 9.44 -18.68 12.87
CA LYS A 80 8.58 -19.83 12.58
C LYS A 80 7.48 -19.43 11.58
N GLY A 81 7.28 -20.24 10.54
CA GLY A 81 6.27 -20.00 9.51
C GLY A 81 6.67 -18.95 8.47
N PHE A 82 7.89 -18.40 8.53
CA PHE A 82 8.39 -17.48 7.50
C PHE A 82 9.17 -18.25 6.43
N SER A 83 8.59 -18.37 5.23
CA SER A 83 9.17 -19.16 4.15
C SER A 83 10.34 -18.44 3.48
N ARG A 84 11.19 -19.23 2.80
CA ARG A 84 12.26 -18.69 1.95
C ARG A 84 11.71 -17.80 0.83
N GLN A 85 10.56 -18.16 0.26
CA GLN A 85 9.88 -17.34 -0.74
C GLN A 85 9.54 -15.95 -0.19
N ASN A 86 8.98 -15.87 1.02
CA ASN A 86 8.70 -14.59 1.68
C ASN A 86 9.98 -13.79 1.92
N GLU A 87 11.07 -14.43 2.37
CA GLU A 87 12.36 -13.76 2.55
C GLU A 87 12.85 -13.11 1.25
N ILE A 88 12.75 -13.84 0.13
CA ILE A 88 13.13 -13.33 -1.18
C ILE A 88 12.22 -12.18 -1.61
N THR A 89 10.90 -12.31 -1.45
CA THR A 89 9.95 -11.24 -1.78
C THR A 89 10.30 -9.93 -1.05
N PHE A 90 10.61 -10.00 0.25
CA PHE A 90 11.03 -8.81 1.00
C PHE A 90 12.34 -8.21 0.49
N LYS A 91 13.33 -9.04 0.14
CA LYS A 91 14.58 -8.57 -0.46
C LYS A 91 14.34 -7.87 -1.80
N LEU A 92 13.48 -8.43 -2.65
CA LEU A 92 13.11 -7.83 -3.93
C LEU A 92 12.38 -6.50 -3.74
N LEU A 93 11.46 -6.37 -2.77
CA LEU A 93 10.79 -5.10 -2.47
C LEU A 93 11.78 -4.02 -2.03
N LEU A 94 12.78 -4.38 -1.22
CA LEU A 94 13.81 -3.44 -0.77
C LEU A 94 14.80 -3.07 -1.87
N ALA A 95 15.10 -3.99 -2.79
CA ALA A 95 16.05 -3.76 -3.87
C ALA A 95 15.45 -3.00 -5.06
N LEU A 96 14.17 -3.28 -5.39
CA LEU A 96 13.51 -2.71 -6.57
C LEU A 96 12.63 -1.51 -6.23
N CYS A 97 12.26 -1.32 -4.95
CA CYS A 97 11.38 -0.23 -4.49
C CYS A 97 10.01 -0.18 -5.19
N VAL A 98 9.53 -1.35 -5.62
CA VAL A 98 8.26 -1.54 -6.33
C VAL A 98 7.10 -1.76 -5.36
N ARG A 99 5.86 -1.64 -5.85
CA ARG A 99 4.71 -1.90 -4.99
C ARG A 99 4.56 -3.39 -4.73
N LYS A 100 4.22 -3.74 -3.48
CA LYS A 100 4.01 -5.12 -3.04
C LYS A 100 3.12 -5.91 -4.01
N MET A 101 1.96 -5.35 -4.36
CA MET A 101 1.01 -6.07 -5.20
C MET A 101 1.47 -6.19 -6.66
N GLU A 102 2.24 -5.23 -7.18
CA GLU A 102 2.83 -5.33 -8.53
C GLU A 102 3.83 -6.48 -8.58
N LEU A 103 4.70 -6.59 -7.57
CA LEU A 103 5.69 -7.67 -7.48
C LEU A 103 5.03 -9.04 -7.24
N CYS A 104 4.11 -9.13 -6.27
CA CYS A 104 3.47 -10.40 -5.94
C CYS A 104 2.55 -10.94 -7.05
N ALA A 105 2.05 -10.07 -7.93
CA ALA A 105 1.27 -10.47 -9.10
C ALA A 105 2.13 -10.61 -10.36
N ALA A 106 3.44 -10.36 -10.30
CA ALA A 106 4.32 -10.37 -11.46
C ALA A 106 4.30 -11.74 -12.17
N ARG A 107 4.27 -11.71 -13.50
CA ARG A 107 4.29 -12.92 -14.30
C ARG A 107 5.70 -13.18 -14.80
N TRP A 108 6.08 -14.45 -14.90
CA TRP A 108 7.43 -14.81 -15.36
C TRP A 108 7.76 -14.32 -16.77
N GLU A 109 6.76 -14.14 -17.63
CA GLU A 109 6.89 -13.60 -18.99
C GLU A 109 7.32 -12.12 -19.03
N GLU A 110 7.20 -11.40 -17.91
CA GLU A 110 7.57 -10.00 -17.80
C GLU A 110 9.06 -9.80 -17.48
N PHE A 111 9.76 -10.87 -17.08
CA PHE A 111 11.17 -10.81 -16.69
C PHE A 111 12.06 -11.27 -17.85
N ASP A 112 12.82 -10.33 -18.42
CA ASP A 112 13.90 -10.60 -19.35
C ASP A 112 15.20 -10.75 -18.56
N PHE A 113 15.57 -12.00 -18.26
CA PHE A 113 16.77 -12.31 -17.46
C PHE A 113 18.08 -12.11 -18.22
N ASP A 114 18.05 -12.09 -19.56
CA ASP A 114 19.24 -11.85 -20.38
C ASP A 114 19.58 -10.36 -20.40
N LYS A 115 18.56 -9.51 -20.46
CA LYS A 115 18.70 -8.05 -20.35
C LYS A 115 18.68 -7.54 -18.91
N ALA A 116 18.41 -8.41 -17.94
CA ALA A 116 18.22 -8.07 -16.53
C ALA A 116 17.19 -6.95 -16.34
N VAL A 117 16.01 -7.08 -16.96
CA VAL A 117 14.91 -6.11 -16.86
C VAL A 117 13.59 -6.82 -16.55
N TRP A 118 12.82 -6.24 -15.63
CA TRP A 118 11.40 -6.56 -15.47
C TRP A 118 10.55 -5.50 -16.16
N ARG A 119 9.76 -5.91 -17.15
CA ARG A 119 8.85 -5.06 -17.90
C ARG A 119 7.47 -5.11 -17.27
N LEU A 120 7.14 -4.13 -16.44
CA LEU A 120 5.82 -4.03 -15.83
C LEU A 120 4.85 -3.37 -16.84
N PRO A 121 3.85 -4.10 -17.36
CA PRO A 121 2.91 -3.55 -18.33
C PRO A 121 1.95 -2.53 -17.70
N GLU A 122 1.41 -1.63 -18.53
CA GLU A 122 0.49 -0.55 -18.15
C GLU A 122 -0.72 -1.07 -17.36
N GLU A 123 -1.33 -2.18 -17.80
CA GLU A 123 -2.56 -2.73 -17.22
C GLU A 123 -2.39 -3.18 -15.77
N ARG A 124 -1.14 -3.33 -15.33
CA ARG A 124 -0.80 -3.77 -13.96
C ARG A 124 -0.02 -2.73 -13.17
N SER A 125 0.41 -1.66 -13.81
CA SER A 125 1.03 -0.54 -13.13
C SER A 125 -0.05 0.23 -12.38
N LYS A 126 0.18 0.54 -11.10
CA LYS A 126 -0.81 1.31 -10.31
C LYS A 126 -1.15 2.67 -10.94
N ASN A 127 -0.19 3.25 -11.68
CA ASN A 127 -0.34 4.57 -12.26
C ASN A 127 -0.85 4.55 -13.70
N GLY A 128 -0.98 3.37 -14.33
CA GLY A 128 -1.38 3.25 -15.74
C GLY A 128 -0.26 3.57 -16.73
N ASP A 129 1.01 3.49 -16.32
CA ASP A 129 2.16 3.64 -17.22
C ASP A 129 2.99 2.36 -17.21
N ALA A 130 3.41 1.89 -18.39
CA ALA A 130 4.38 0.79 -18.47
C ALA A 130 5.75 1.24 -17.95
N ILE A 131 6.44 0.37 -17.21
CA ILE A 131 7.72 0.68 -16.55
C ILE A 131 8.71 -0.45 -16.77
N ASP A 132 9.90 -0.11 -17.26
CA ASP A 132 11.05 -1.02 -17.28
C ASP A 132 11.87 -0.85 -15.99
N ILE A 133 11.91 -1.91 -15.18
CA ILE A 133 12.58 -1.95 -13.89
C ILE A 133 13.90 -2.73 -14.05
N PRO A 134 15.07 -2.08 -13.91
CA PRO A 134 16.35 -2.77 -14.01
C PRO A 134 16.55 -3.71 -12.83
N LEU A 135 17.06 -4.91 -13.10
CA LEU A 135 17.31 -5.95 -12.11
C LEU A 135 18.80 -5.97 -11.77
N ALA A 136 19.13 -5.59 -10.53
CA ALA A 136 20.48 -5.78 -10.02
C ALA A 136 20.84 -7.28 -9.98
N PRO A 137 22.14 -7.66 -10.05
CA PRO A 137 22.55 -9.06 -10.07
C PRO A 137 21.94 -9.93 -8.94
N PRO A 138 21.88 -9.46 -7.67
CA PRO A 138 21.22 -10.23 -6.60
C PRO A 138 19.72 -10.45 -6.85
N ALA A 139 19.02 -9.47 -7.47
CA ALA A 139 17.60 -9.61 -7.79
C ALA A 139 17.38 -10.68 -8.87
N VAL A 140 18.26 -10.78 -9.86
CA VAL A 140 18.23 -11.85 -10.87
C VAL A 140 18.42 -13.22 -10.23
N GLU A 141 19.40 -13.37 -9.34
CA GLU A 141 19.64 -14.62 -8.60
C GLU A 141 18.42 -15.05 -7.78
N TRP A 142 17.84 -14.11 -7.04
CA TRP A 142 16.65 -14.32 -6.23
C TRP A 142 15.42 -14.70 -7.06
N LEU A 143 15.19 -14.04 -8.19
CA LEU A 143 14.09 -14.35 -9.09
C LEU A 143 14.27 -15.73 -9.73
N ARG A 144 15.51 -16.12 -10.07
CA ARG A 144 15.81 -17.48 -10.54
C ARG A 144 15.58 -18.53 -9.46
N GLU A 145 15.93 -18.25 -8.20
CA GLU A 145 15.63 -19.13 -7.06
C GLU A 145 14.12 -19.35 -6.91
N LEU A 146 13.31 -18.29 -7.08
CA LEU A 146 11.85 -18.37 -7.02
C LEU A 146 11.21 -19.08 -8.23
N LYS A 147 11.86 -19.09 -9.40
CA LYS A 147 11.39 -19.71 -10.64
C LYS A 147 11.71 -21.21 -10.70
N THR A 148 11.50 -21.91 -9.59
CA THR A 148 11.68 -23.37 -9.48
C THR A 148 10.40 -24.13 -9.82
#